data_AF-A0A9P8HP55-F1
#
_entry.id   AF-A0A9P8HP55-F1
#
_cell.length_a   1.000
_cell.length_b   1.000
_cell.length_c   1.000
_cell.angle_alpha   90.00
_cell.angle_beta   90.00
_cell.angle_gamma   90.00
#
_symmetry.space_group_name_H-M   'P 1'
#
loop_
_entity.id
_entity.type
_entity.pdbx_description
1 polymer ?
#
loop_
_entity_poly.entity_id
_entity_poly.type
_entity_poly.pdbx_seq_one_letter_code
_entity_poly.pdbx_strand_id
1 'polypeptide(L)'
;MANTALQPNNPADWQKYATSDAMTAIPLRDGDNVNDRSKLAIHRGVFLDASAVLDPGMHNLNVYTDVLAFMAEDITINPAKYGTVNIVARVLTAAKPVTLRVPSGDAATSAISIYARVVNQPISVCMGDSNPVALDLGADTDNVGAAVAFDNGEVVVEYLKNYPYDNHPELQASLETELRIALIQFWINSSIAISICSYVAVITAGQKSHTMLNAQAVALGQQLAGRIMAGQNMTYAPVLVLDTYKSTMKLALTAASAFETQYDRFQDKATSLNEQIEAWKTMLTKATDS
;
A
#
# COMPACT_ATOMS: atom_id res chain seq x y z
N MET A 1 8.34 -8.99 29.21
CA MET A 1 7.44 -8.48 28.17
C MET A 1 8.32 -8.08 26.99
N ALA A 2 8.18 -8.73 25.84
CA ALA A 2 8.95 -8.38 24.66
C ALA A 2 8.53 -6.96 24.23
N ASN A 3 9.45 -6.01 24.33
CA ASN A 3 9.19 -4.60 24.02
C ASN A 3 9.12 -4.49 22.49
N THR A 4 7.92 -4.64 21.91
CA THR A 4 7.69 -4.35 20.49
C THR A 4 7.88 -2.85 20.30
N ALA A 5 8.89 -2.46 19.53
CA ALA A 5 9.14 -1.05 19.22
C ALA A 5 7.85 -0.41 18.68
N LEU A 6 7.54 0.81 19.13
CA LEU A 6 6.39 1.55 18.63
C LEU A 6 6.58 1.86 17.14
N GLN A 7 5.49 1.85 16.38
CA GLN A 7 5.51 2.34 15.01
C GLN A 7 5.73 3.86 15.02
N PRO A 8 6.35 4.42 13.97
CA PRO A 8 6.37 5.86 13.77
C PRO A 8 4.94 6.44 13.77
N ASN A 9 4.82 7.70 14.17
CA ASN A 9 3.53 8.39 14.31
C ASN A 9 3.50 9.77 13.64
N ASN A 10 4.52 10.10 12.86
CA ASN A 10 4.63 11.38 12.18
C ASN A 10 5.32 11.21 10.81
N PRO A 11 5.10 12.14 9.86
CA PRO A 11 5.65 12.04 8.52
C PRO A 11 7.17 11.91 8.47
N ALA A 12 7.91 12.64 9.31
CA ALA A 12 9.37 12.66 9.24
C ALA A 12 9.99 11.31 9.62
N ASP A 13 9.45 10.64 10.64
CA ASP A 13 9.95 9.33 11.04
C ASP A 13 9.53 8.22 10.07
N TRP A 14 8.33 8.32 9.48
CA TRP A 14 7.95 7.43 8.37
C TRP A 14 8.82 7.64 7.13
N GLN A 15 9.21 8.88 6.83
CA GLN A 15 10.11 9.17 5.72
C GLN A 15 11.51 8.58 5.97
N LYS A 16 12.05 8.68 7.19
CA LYS A 16 13.33 8.02 7.56
C LYS A 16 13.24 6.51 7.39
N TYR A 17 12.13 5.90 7.78
CA TYR A 17 11.89 4.49 7.55
C TYR A 17 11.96 4.14 6.05
N ALA A 18 11.20 4.86 5.21
CA ALA A 18 11.10 4.59 3.78
C ALA A 18 12.39 4.88 3.00
N THR A 19 13.25 5.74 3.53
CA THR A 19 14.55 6.12 2.93
C THR A 19 15.74 5.38 3.53
N SER A 20 15.52 4.45 4.46
CA SER A 20 16.60 3.63 5.01
C SER A 20 17.21 2.69 3.96
N ASP A 21 18.50 2.36 4.09
CA ASP A 21 19.24 1.50 3.16
C ASP A 21 18.49 0.19 2.85
N ALA A 22 17.92 -0.41 3.89
CA ALA A 22 17.18 -1.67 3.79
C ALA A 22 15.90 -1.53 2.94
N MET A 23 15.21 -0.38 3.00
CA MET A 23 14.01 -0.12 2.18
C MET A 23 14.39 0.32 0.77
N THR A 24 15.46 1.08 0.59
CA THR A 24 15.94 1.53 -0.73
C THR A 24 16.46 0.38 -1.60
N ALA A 25 16.89 -0.72 -0.98
CA ALA A 25 17.34 -1.92 -1.68
C ALA A 25 16.20 -2.77 -2.27
N ILE A 26 14.93 -2.47 -1.95
CA ILE A 26 13.79 -3.21 -2.48
C ILE A 26 13.54 -2.77 -3.93
N PRO A 27 13.57 -3.69 -4.91
CA PRO A 27 13.31 -3.34 -6.31
C PRO A 27 11.83 -3.02 -6.53
N LEU A 28 11.55 -2.18 -7.53
CA LEU A 28 10.20 -1.83 -7.98
C LEU A 28 9.29 -1.28 -6.86
N ARG A 29 9.85 -0.49 -5.95
CA ARG A 29 9.16 0.05 -4.77
C ARG A 29 8.15 1.16 -5.07
N ASP A 30 8.24 1.76 -6.25
CA ASP A 30 7.46 2.90 -6.71
C ASP A 30 7.04 2.73 -8.18
N GLY A 31 6.08 3.53 -8.61
CA GLY A 31 5.62 3.56 -9.99
C GLY A 31 4.52 4.59 -10.21
N ASP A 32 4.62 5.29 -11.32
CA ASP A 32 3.63 6.28 -11.73
C ASP A 32 3.10 5.94 -13.12
N ASN A 33 1.79 6.03 -13.29
CA ASN A 33 1.10 5.86 -14.57
C ASN A 33 0.09 6.99 -14.74
N VAL A 34 0.53 8.07 -15.40
CA VAL A 34 -0.28 9.26 -15.64
C VAL A 34 -0.61 9.36 -17.14
N ASN A 35 -1.90 9.42 -17.44
CA ASN A 35 -2.43 9.59 -18.78
C ASN A 35 -3.36 10.81 -18.82
N ASP A 36 -2.80 11.94 -19.22
CA ASP A 36 -3.52 13.22 -19.32
C ASP A 36 -4.68 13.20 -20.32
N ARG A 37 -4.64 12.33 -21.33
CA ARG A 37 -5.71 12.24 -22.35
C ARG A 37 -6.95 11.57 -21.78
N SER A 38 -6.77 10.47 -21.04
CA SER A 38 -7.86 9.77 -20.37
C SER A 38 -8.16 10.31 -18.97
N LYS A 39 -7.37 11.28 -18.48
CA LYS A 39 -7.45 11.83 -17.11
C LYS A 39 -7.40 10.72 -16.06
N LEU A 40 -6.49 9.78 -16.26
CA LEU A 40 -6.19 8.69 -15.35
C LEU A 40 -4.80 8.92 -14.75
N ALA A 41 -4.70 8.89 -13.44
CA ALA A 41 -3.43 8.88 -12.72
C ALA A 41 -3.41 7.73 -11.72
N ILE A 42 -2.30 6.99 -11.68
CA ILE A 42 -2.05 5.94 -10.70
C ILE A 42 -0.67 6.19 -10.12
N HIS A 43 -0.60 6.35 -8.80
CA HIS A 43 0.65 6.49 -8.07
C HIS A 43 0.81 5.32 -7.11
N ARG A 44 1.98 4.71 -7.10
CA ARG A 44 2.35 3.73 -6.08
C ARG A 44 3.72 4.01 -5.47
N GLY A 45 3.85 3.75 -4.17
CA GLY A 45 5.13 3.94 -3.48
C GLY A 45 5.11 3.47 -2.03
N VAL A 46 6.28 3.37 -1.42
CA VAL A 46 6.41 3.06 0.03
C VAL A 46 6.04 4.28 0.89
N PHE A 47 6.41 5.47 0.45
CA PHE A 47 6.08 6.72 1.10
C PHE A 47 5.75 7.74 0.03
N LEU A 48 4.53 8.27 0.05
CA LEU A 48 4.08 9.31 -0.87
C LEU A 48 3.72 10.58 -0.11
N ASP A 49 4.11 11.73 -0.65
CA ASP A 49 3.62 13.03 -0.21
C ASP A 49 2.28 13.30 -0.90
N ALA A 50 1.22 13.48 -0.11
CA ALA A 50 -0.13 13.73 -0.62
C ALA A 50 -0.18 14.93 -1.59
N SER A 51 0.60 15.98 -1.34
CA SER A 51 0.61 17.16 -2.21
C SER A 51 1.22 16.90 -3.59
N ALA A 52 2.03 15.84 -3.72
CA ALA A 52 2.69 15.47 -4.96
C ALA A 52 1.92 14.43 -5.78
N VAL A 53 0.96 13.73 -5.18
CA VAL A 53 0.23 12.61 -5.81
C VAL A 53 -1.28 12.83 -5.90
N LEU A 54 -1.81 13.91 -5.32
CA LEU A 54 -3.21 14.29 -5.45
C LEU A 54 -3.41 15.18 -6.67
N ASP A 55 -3.15 14.61 -7.85
CA ASP A 55 -3.14 15.30 -9.14
C ASP A 55 -4.48 16.00 -9.44
N PRO A 56 -4.47 17.31 -9.74
CA PRO A 56 -5.69 18.04 -10.04
C PRO A 56 -6.23 17.70 -11.43
N GLY A 57 -7.56 17.74 -11.56
CA GLY A 57 -8.29 17.57 -12.81
C GLY A 57 -8.32 16.14 -13.35
N MET A 58 -8.00 15.13 -12.53
CA MET A 58 -8.12 13.73 -12.91
C MET A 58 -9.56 13.23 -12.78
N HIS A 59 -10.00 12.41 -13.75
CA HIS A 59 -11.27 11.68 -13.68
C HIS A 59 -11.13 10.41 -12.85
N ASN A 60 -9.97 9.77 -12.88
CA ASN A 60 -9.66 8.62 -12.04
C ASN A 60 -8.26 8.80 -11.48
N LEU A 61 -8.16 8.96 -10.17
CA LEU A 61 -6.89 9.05 -9.47
C LEU A 61 -6.82 7.92 -8.45
N ASN A 62 -5.83 7.03 -8.59
CA ASN A 62 -5.60 5.94 -7.65
C ASN A 62 -4.24 6.12 -6.97
N VAL A 63 -4.22 6.05 -5.64
CA VAL A 63 -3.01 6.16 -4.83
C VAL A 63 -2.88 4.89 -4.00
N TYR A 64 -1.84 4.10 -4.26
CA TYR A 64 -1.54 2.84 -3.56
C TYR A 64 -0.23 2.96 -2.80
N THR A 65 -0.26 2.92 -1.46
CA THR A 65 0.98 3.15 -0.71
C THR A 65 1.02 2.49 0.66
N ASP A 66 2.22 2.19 1.14
CA ASP A 66 2.40 1.82 2.54
C ASP A 66 2.10 3.03 3.45
N VAL A 67 2.65 4.20 3.12
CA VAL A 67 2.47 5.44 3.89
C VAL A 67 2.13 6.63 2.99
N LEU A 68 0.93 7.21 3.19
CA LEU A 68 0.59 8.52 2.64
C LEU A 68 0.79 9.59 3.72
N ALA A 69 1.65 10.56 3.42
CA ALA A 69 1.97 11.65 4.33
C ALA A 69 1.32 12.97 3.88
N PHE A 70 0.61 13.60 4.80
CA PHE A 70 0.14 14.97 4.67
C PHE A 70 1.14 15.90 5.34
N MET A 71 1.90 16.62 4.50
CA MET A 71 2.92 17.57 4.96
C MET A 71 2.34 18.95 5.33
N ALA A 72 1.07 19.19 5.01
CA ALA A 72 0.32 20.40 5.34
C ALA A 72 -1.00 20.08 6.04
N GLU A 73 -1.51 21.03 6.81
CA GLU A 73 -2.79 20.92 7.54
C GLU A 73 -4.01 21.07 6.61
N ASP A 74 -3.86 21.78 5.50
CA ASP A 74 -4.90 21.95 4.48
C ASP A 74 -4.39 21.41 3.14
N ILE A 75 -5.10 20.42 2.60
CA ILE A 75 -4.73 19.71 1.39
C ILE A 75 -5.88 19.84 0.40
N THR A 76 -5.62 20.44 -0.75
CA THR A 76 -6.63 20.55 -1.80
C THR A 76 -6.69 19.25 -2.61
N ILE A 77 -7.90 18.69 -2.75
CA ILE A 77 -8.20 17.58 -3.66
C ILE A 77 -9.12 18.13 -4.73
N ASN A 78 -8.68 18.16 -5.98
CA ASN A 78 -9.41 18.79 -7.07
C ASN A 78 -9.68 17.80 -8.21
N PRO A 79 -10.61 16.84 -8.07
CA PRO A 79 -10.95 15.92 -9.15
C PRO A 79 -11.66 16.65 -10.29
N ALA A 80 -11.65 16.05 -11.49
CA ALA A 80 -12.54 16.49 -12.55
C ALA A 80 -14.01 16.26 -12.17
N LYS A 81 -14.94 16.89 -12.89
CA LYS A 81 -16.38 16.65 -12.72
C LYS A 81 -16.70 15.17 -12.94
N TYR A 82 -17.46 14.57 -12.02
CA TYR A 82 -17.72 13.13 -11.92
C TYR A 82 -16.45 12.27 -11.78
N GLY A 83 -15.35 12.89 -11.35
CA GLY A 83 -14.10 12.20 -11.09
C GLY A 83 -14.14 11.42 -9.78
N THR A 84 -13.26 10.41 -9.70
CA THR A 84 -13.06 9.58 -8.53
C THR A 84 -11.61 9.67 -8.08
N VAL A 85 -11.42 9.77 -6.76
CA VAL A 85 -10.11 9.65 -6.10
C VAL A 85 -10.17 8.47 -5.16
N ASN A 86 -9.28 7.51 -5.33
CA ASN A 86 -9.20 6.31 -4.52
C ASN A 86 -7.82 6.28 -3.83
N ILE A 87 -7.82 6.48 -2.52
CA ILE A 87 -6.62 6.42 -1.69
C ILE A 87 -6.67 5.11 -0.91
N VAL A 88 -5.72 4.23 -1.18
CA VAL A 88 -5.57 2.95 -0.49
C VAL A 88 -4.17 2.94 0.13
N ALA A 89 -4.12 3.21 1.43
CA ALA A 89 -2.87 3.25 2.16
C ALA A 89 -2.91 2.37 3.40
N ARG A 90 -1.79 1.78 3.82
CA ARG A 90 -1.76 1.17 5.18
C ARG A 90 -1.79 2.26 6.25
N VAL A 91 -1.00 3.32 6.07
CA VAL A 91 -0.82 4.41 7.03
C VAL A 91 -1.17 5.76 6.41
N LEU A 92 -2.01 6.53 7.10
CA LEU A 92 -2.18 7.97 6.88
C LEU A 92 -1.50 8.72 8.02
N THR A 93 -0.56 9.60 7.68
CA THR A 93 0.25 10.30 8.68
C THR A 93 0.31 11.80 8.41
N ALA A 94 0.34 12.58 9.49
CA ALA A 94 0.47 14.03 9.47
C ALA A 94 1.11 14.47 10.80
N ALA A 95 1.68 15.68 10.83
CA ALA A 95 2.21 16.24 12.07
C ALA A 95 1.10 16.77 13.01
N LYS A 96 -0.07 17.10 12.42
CA LYS A 96 -1.24 17.71 13.06
C LYS A 96 -2.52 17.22 12.36
N PRO A 97 -3.72 17.45 12.92
CA PRO A 97 -4.97 17.20 12.22
C PRO A 97 -5.00 17.84 10.82
N VAL A 98 -5.61 17.15 9.85
CA VAL A 98 -5.64 17.56 8.45
C VAL A 98 -7.07 17.77 7.98
N THR A 99 -7.26 18.76 7.13
CA THR A 99 -8.48 18.98 6.36
C THR A 99 -8.20 18.80 4.87
N LEU A 100 -8.94 17.88 4.26
CA LEU A 100 -8.98 17.69 2.82
C LEU A 100 -10.08 18.61 2.25
N ARG A 101 -9.69 19.54 1.39
CA ARG A 101 -10.58 20.55 0.82
C ARG A 101 -10.85 20.26 -0.63
N VAL A 102 -12.11 20.08 -0.97
CA VAL A 102 -12.56 20.01 -2.36
C VAL A 102 -13.04 21.39 -2.80
N PRO A 103 -12.49 21.98 -3.87
CA PRO A 103 -12.92 23.30 -4.32
C PRO A 103 -14.36 23.26 -4.84
N SER A 104 -15.06 24.38 -4.71
CA SER A 104 -16.35 24.56 -5.39
C SER A 104 -16.18 24.53 -6.91
N GLY A 105 -17.25 24.21 -7.64
CA GLY A 105 -17.23 24.12 -9.11
C GLY A 105 -17.28 22.68 -9.60
N ASP A 106 -16.49 22.31 -10.59
CA ASP A 106 -16.54 20.99 -11.23
C ASP A 106 -16.26 19.83 -10.26
N ALA A 107 -15.35 20.03 -9.31
CA ALA A 107 -15.01 19.06 -8.27
C ALA A 107 -16.13 18.83 -7.24
N ALA A 108 -17.12 19.72 -7.17
CA ALA A 108 -18.28 19.61 -6.26
C ALA A 108 -19.25 18.48 -6.64
N THR A 109 -18.98 17.76 -7.73
CA THR A 109 -19.70 16.55 -8.13
C THR A 109 -18.69 15.42 -8.36
N SER A 110 -18.00 15.00 -7.30
CA SER A 110 -16.94 13.99 -7.33
C SER A 110 -17.11 13.00 -6.18
N ALA A 111 -16.33 11.92 -6.19
CA ALA A 111 -16.26 10.99 -5.07
C ALA A 111 -14.80 10.75 -4.65
N ILE A 112 -14.58 10.66 -3.35
CA ILE A 112 -13.27 10.35 -2.76
C ILE A 112 -13.45 9.14 -1.84
N SER A 113 -12.73 8.06 -2.10
CA SER A 113 -12.65 6.91 -1.22
C SER A 113 -11.28 6.89 -0.54
N ILE A 114 -11.27 6.79 0.79
CA ILE A 114 -10.05 6.74 1.60
C ILE A 114 -10.09 5.46 2.43
N TYR A 115 -9.11 4.59 2.24
CA TYR A 115 -8.93 3.38 3.00
C TYR A 115 -7.61 3.44 3.76
N ALA A 116 -7.67 3.17 5.06
CA ALA A 116 -6.47 3.04 5.87
C ALA A 116 -6.63 2.18 7.10
N ARG A 117 -5.53 1.54 7.50
CA ARG A 117 -5.47 0.75 8.74
C ARG A 117 -4.99 1.56 9.93
N VAL A 118 -4.02 2.45 9.72
CA VAL A 118 -3.41 3.28 10.75
C VAL A 118 -3.59 4.75 10.37
N VAL A 119 -4.16 5.53 11.27
CA VAL A 119 -4.35 6.97 11.09
C VAL A 119 -3.69 7.66 12.27
N ASN A 120 -2.61 8.43 12.02
CA ASN A 120 -1.83 9.04 13.11
C ASN A 120 -2.42 10.36 13.61
N GLN A 121 -3.22 11.05 12.81
CA GLN A 121 -3.86 12.31 13.13
C GLN A 121 -5.29 12.34 12.57
N PRO A 122 -6.24 13.03 13.22
CA PRO A 122 -7.59 13.20 12.69
C PRO A 122 -7.59 13.77 11.28
N ILE A 123 -8.45 13.22 10.42
CA ILE A 123 -8.66 13.69 9.05
C ILE A 123 -10.10 14.18 8.94
N SER A 124 -10.28 15.32 8.30
CA SER A 124 -11.58 15.93 8.03
C SER A 124 -11.69 16.28 6.56
N VAL A 125 -12.92 16.42 6.06
CA VAL A 125 -13.18 16.75 4.67
C VAL A 125 -14.19 17.89 4.59
N CYS A 126 -13.95 18.85 3.70
CA CYS A 126 -14.86 19.97 3.46
C CYS A 126 -14.93 20.31 1.98
N MET A 127 -15.91 21.14 1.62
CA MET A 127 -16.10 21.66 0.28
C MET A 127 -16.15 23.18 0.30
N GLY A 128 -15.31 23.82 -0.51
CA GLY A 128 -15.12 25.27 -0.45
C GLY A 128 -14.79 25.68 0.99
N ASP A 129 -15.54 26.63 1.54
CA ASP A 129 -15.39 27.10 2.92
C ASP A 129 -16.40 26.46 3.90
N SER A 130 -16.99 25.32 3.54
CA SER A 130 -17.93 24.62 4.43
C SER A 130 -17.24 24.08 5.68
N ASN A 131 -18.05 23.84 6.73
CA ASN A 131 -17.54 23.24 7.95
C ASN A 131 -16.98 21.84 7.67
N PRO A 132 -15.74 21.53 8.12
CA PRO A 132 -15.16 20.20 7.93
C PRO A 132 -15.95 19.11 8.67
N VAL A 133 -16.18 18.01 7.95
CA VAL A 133 -16.73 16.77 8.49
C VAL A 133 -15.55 15.87 8.88
N ALA A 134 -15.43 15.54 10.16
CA ALA A 134 -14.40 14.61 10.63
C ALA A 134 -14.70 13.19 10.13
N LEU A 135 -13.66 12.49 9.67
CA LEU A 135 -13.77 11.11 9.23
C LEU A 135 -13.44 10.15 10.39
N ASP A 136 -14.36 9.25 10.69
CA ASP A 136 -14.18 8.20 11.69
C ASP A 136 -13.40 7.00 11.13
N LEU A 137 -12.08 7.18 10.97
CA LEU A 137 -11.13 6.19 10.45
C LEU A 137 -10.07 5.84 11.50
N GLY A 138 -9.56 4.61 11.45
CA GLY A 138 -8.41 4.18 12.24
C GLY A 138 -8.68 2.92 13.07
N ALA A 139 -7.71 2.56 13.92
CA ALA A 139 -7.75 1.30 14.67
C ALA A 139 -8.84 1.24 15.75
N ASP A 140 -9.32 2.41 16.19
CA ASP A 140 -10.36 2.54 17.21
C ASP A 140 -11.78 2.50 16.62
N THR A 141 -11.88 2.37 15.29
CA THR A 141 -13.15 2.35 14.57
C THR A 141 -13.31 1.00 13.87
N ASP A 142 -14.55 0.56 13.70
CA ASP A 142 -14.85 -0.63 12.91
C ASP A 142 -14.80 -0.33 11.39
N ASN A 143 -14.33 0.85 10.96
CA ASN A 143 -14.34 1.30 9.57
C ASN A 143 -12.95 1.15 8.96
N VAL A 144 -12.86 0.43 7.83
CA VAL A 144 -11.60 0.29 7.07
C VAL A 144 -11.43 1.39 6.02
N GLY A 145 -12.49 2.14 5.75
CA GLY A 145 -12.46 3.28 4.86
C GLY A 145 -13.70 4.18 4.96
N ALA A 146 -13.66 5.28 4.25
CA ALA A 146 -14.75 6.24 4.10
C ALA A 146 -14.87 6.63 2.62
N ALA A 147 -16.08 6.54 2.08
CA ALA A 147 -16.45 7.12 0.80
C ALA A 147 -17.12 8.47 1.04
N VAL A 148 -16.57 9.52 0.45
CA VAL A 148 -17.07 10.88 0.53
C VAL A 148 -17.61 11.26 -0.84
N ALA A 149 -18.92 11.44 -0.94
CA ALA A 149 -19.56 11.97 -2.12
C ALA A 149 -19.81 13.47 -1.94
N PHE A 150 -19.52 14.22 -3.00
CA PHE A 150 -19.85 15.63 -3.11
C PHE A 150 -21.00 15.73 -4.10
N ASP A 151 -22.18 16.13 -3.64
CA ASP A 151 -23.35 16.31 -4.50
C ASP A 151 -23.94 17.70 -4.25
N ASN A 152 -23.92 18.54 -5.29
CA ASN A 152 -24.50 19.89 -5.29
C ASN A 152 -24.16 20.78 -4.08
N GLY A 153 -22.96 20.67 -3.51
CA GLY A 153 -22.57 21.49 -2.36
C GLY A 153 -22.79 20.83 -0.99
N GLU A 154 -23.25 19.58 -0.95
CA GLU A 154 -23.30 18.77 0.27
C GLU A 154 -22.17 17.74 0.32
N VAL A 155 -21.63 17.52 1.52
CA VAL A 155 -20.63 16.49 1.80
C VAL A 155 -21.34 15.32 2.47
N VAL A 156 -21.40 14.18 1.79
CA VAL A 156 -22.02 12.95 2.29
C VAL A 156 -20.93 11.91 2.54
N VAL A 157 -20.85 11.39 3.76
CA VAL A 157 -19.84 10.39 4.16
C VAL A 157 -20.52 9.05 4.41
N GLU A 158 -20.06 8.01 3.72
CA GLU A 158 -20.41 6.61 3.94
C GLU A 158 -19.20 5.85 4.49
N TYR A 159 -19.38 5.12 5.59
CA TYR A 159 -18.32 4.33 6.21
C TYR A 159 -18.28 2.91 5.68
N LEU A 160 -17.08 2.46 5.34
CA LEU A 160 -16.84 1.19 4.65
C LEU A 160 -16.23 0.17 5.61
N LYS A 161 -16.80 -1.04 5.60
CA LYS A 161 -16.36 -2.17 6.42
C LYS A 161 -15.42 -3.13 5.70
N ASN A 162 -15.35 -3.03 4.38
CA ASN A 162 -14.52 -3.87 3.53
C ASN A 162 -13.66 -3.01 2.61
N TYR A 163 -12.46 -3.49 2.32
CA TYR A 163 -11.61 -2.91 1.28
C TYR A 163 -12.22 -3.10 -0.11
N PRO A 164 -11.89 -2.23 -1.07
CA PRO A 164 -12.47 -2.33 -2.40
C PRO A 164 -11.96 -3.59 -3.09
N TYR A 165 -12.81 -4.17 -3.93
CA TYR A 165 -12.32 -5.11 -4.93
C TYR A 165 -11.67 -4.30 -6.04
N ASP A 166 -10.35 -4.42 -6.16
CA ASP A 166 -9.54 -3.66 -7.09
C ASP A 166 -8.54 -4.59 -7.76
N ASN A 167 -8.55 -4.59 -9.10
CA ASN A 167 -7.72 -5.45 -9.95
C ASN A 167 -6.63 -4.66 -10.67
N HIS A 168 -6.38 -3.40 -10.31
CA HIS A 168 -5.25 -2.68 -10.86
C HIS A 168 -3.96 -3.43 -10.49
N PRO A 169 -3.08 -3.74 -11.46
CA PRO A 169 -1.82 -4.43 -11.19
C PRO A 169 -0.93 -3.63 -10.23
N GLU A 170 -1.12 -2.32 -10.15
CA GLU A 170 -0.41 -1.43 -9.24
C GLU A 170 -0.78 -1.67 -7.76
N LEU A 171 -2.03 -2.01 -7.44
CA LEU A 171 -2.41 -2.41 -6.09
C LEU A 171 -1.70 -3.72 -5.72
N GLN A 172 -1.74 -4.72 -6.60
CA GLN A 172 -1.05 -5.98 -6.36
C GLN A 172 0.46 -5.75 -6.14
N ALA A 173 1.11 -4.95 -6.99
CA ALA A 173 2.52 -4.61 -6.85
C ALA A 173 2.82 -3.84 -5.55
N SER A 174 1.90 -2.99 -5.08
CA SER A 174 2.02 -2.32 -3.79
C SER A 174 2.00 -3.32 -2.63
N LEU A 175 1.02 -4.23 -2.61
CA LEU A 175 0.89 -5.25 -1.56
C LEU A 175 2.06 -6.24 -1.54
N GLU A 176 2.59 -6.61 -2.71
CA GLU A 176 3.81 -7.41 -2.83
C GLU A 176 5.02 -6.68 -2.25
N THR A 177 5.16 -5.38 -2.54
CA THR A 177 6.23 -4.54 -1.99
C THR A 177 6.12 -4.47 -0.47
N GLU A 178 4.91 -4.28 0.06
CA GLU A 178 4.64 -4.28 1.50
C GLU A 178 5.04 -5.61 2.16
N LEU A 179 4.72 -6.77 1.57
CA LEU A 179 5.17 -8.06 2.15
C LEU A 179 6.69 -8.22 2.15
N ARG A 180 7.40 -7.71 1.14
CA ARG A 180 8.88 -7.68 1.13
C ARG A 180 9.41 -6.79 2.26
N ILE A 181 8.80 -5.63 2.46
CA ILE A 181 9.07 -4.75 3.59
C ILE A 181 8.84 -5.49 4.91
N ALA A 182 7.73 -6.20 5.07
CA ALA A 182 7.42 -6.96 6.28
C ALA A 182 8.48 -8.01 6.61
N LEU A 183 9.04 -8.69 5.59
CA LEU A 183 10.15 -9.64 5.76
C LEU A 183 11.43 -8.97 6.26
N ILE A 184 11.72 -7.74 5.81
CA ILE A 184 12.87 -6.98 6.28
C ILE A 184 12.61 -6.46 7.71
N GLN A 185 11.45 -5.86 7.93
CA GLN A 185 11.03 -5.33 9.22
C GLN A 185 10.82 -6.43 10.26
N PHE A 186 10.65 -7.70 9.85
CA PHE A 186 10.65 -8.84 10.75
C PHE A 186 11.83 -8.78 11.71
N TRP A 187 13.02 -8.47 11.20
CA TRP A 187 14.26 -8.43 11.97
C TRP A 187 14.54 -7.06 12.62
N ILE A 188 14.00 -5.98 12.06
CA ILE A 188 14.30 -4.59 12.47
C ILE A 188 13.23 -4.05 13.42
N ASN A 189 11.96 -4.06 13.01
CA ASN A 189 10.82 -3.58 13.77
C ASN A 189 9.60 -4.47 13.55
N SER A 190 9.43 -5.46 14.44
CA SER A 190 8.34 -6.44 14.32
C SER A 190 6.94 -5.83 14.41
N SER A 191 6.78 -4.63 14.98
CA SER A 191 5.50 -3.93 15.04
C SER A 191 5.05 -3.47 13.64
N ILE A 192 5.97 -2.91 12.85
CA ILE A 192 5.71 -2.56 11.44
C ILE A 192 5.40 -3.83 10.64
N ALA A 193 6.21 -4.89 10.81
CA ALA A 193 6.01 -6.15 10.09
C ALA A 193 4.63 -6.77 10.38
N ILE A 194 4.19 -6.79 11.64
CA ILE A 194 2.85 -7.29 12.02
C ILE A 194 1.76 -6.42 11.42
N SER A 195 1.92 -5.09 11.47
CA SER A 195 0.96 -4.17 10.89
C SER A 195 0.76 -4.39 9.40
N ILE A 196 1.85 -4.62 8.66
CA ILE A 196 1.79 -4.91 7.23
C ILE A 196 1.12 -6.25 6.98
N CYS A 197 1.56 -7.32 7.64
CA CYS A 197 0.96 -8.64 7.46
C CYS A 197 -0.55 -8.63 7.77
N SER A 198 -0.96 -7.93 8.83
CA SER A 198 -2.38 -7.79 9.16
C SER A 198 -3.14 -7.00 8.10
N TYR A 199 -2.57 -5.91 7.59
CA TYR A 199 -3.19 -5.10 6.55
C TYR A 199 -3.35 -5.89 5.25
N VAL A 200 -2.26 -6.49 4.74
CA VAL A 200 -2.28 -7.29 3.51
C VAL A 200 -3.25 -8.47 3.64
N ALA A 201 -3.30 -9.15 4.78
CA ALA A 201 -4.25 -10.24 5.01
C ALA A 201 -5.72 -9.77 4.98
N VAL A 202 -6.02 -8.57 5.48
CA VAL A 202 -7.40 -8.05 5.49
C VAL A 202 -7.83 -7.53 4.12
N ILE A 203 -6.99 -6.75 3.43
CA ILE A 203 -7.33 -6.21 2.10
C ILE A 203 -7.50 -7.31 1.05
N THR A 204 -6.77 -8.41 1.17
CA THR A 204 -6.85 -9.55 0.24
C THR A 204 -7.88 -10.61 0.65
N ALA A 205 -8.53 -10.47 1.81
CA ALA A 205 -9.46 -11.46 2.32
C ALA A 205 -10.65 -11.67 1.38
N GLY A 206 -10.92 -12.92 1.01
CA GLY A 206 -12.02 -13.28 0.11
C GLY A 206 -11.81 -12.88 -1.37
N GLN A 207 -10.65 -12.30 -1.72
CA GLN A 207 -10.33 -11.91 -3.08
C GLN A 207 -9.58 -13.02 -3.80
N LYS A 208 -10.24 -13.71 -4.73
CA LYS A 208 -9.66 -14.89 -5.43
C LYS A 208 -8.32 -14.57 -6.12
N SER A 209 -8.19 -13.39 -6.72
CA SER A 209 -6.96 -12.91 -7.36
C SER A 209 -5.78 -12.73 -6.39
N HIS A 210 -6.05 -12.58 -5.09
CA HIS A 210 -5.03 -12.30 -4.08
C HIS A 210 -4.83 -13.44 -3.06
N THR A 211 -5.35 -14.65 -3.35
CA THR A 211 -5.27 -15.80 -2.42
C THR A 211 -3.83 -16.10 -1.97
N MET A 212 -2.86 -16.03 -2.89
CA MET A 212 -1.45 -16.27 -2.56
C MET A 212 -0.88 -15.17 -1.64
N LEU A 213 -1.16 -13.90 -1.93
CA LEU A 213 -0.75 -12.78 -1.08
C LEU A 213 -1.36 -12.90 0.33
N ASN A 214 -2.63 -13.26 0.41
CA ASN A 214 -3.30 -13.52 1.67
C ASN A 214 -2.60 -14.61 2.47
N ALA A 215 -2.33 -15.76 1.84
CA ALA A 215 -1.65 -16.89 2.49
C ALA A 215 -0.25 -16.51 2.98
N GLN A 216 0.52 -15.77 2.18
CA GLN A 216 1.85 -15.26 2.57
C GLN A 216 1.76 -14.31 3.77
N ALA A 217 0.83 -13.36 3.75
CA ALA A 217 0.61 -12.40 4.82
C ALA A 217 0.24 -13.09 6.14
N VAL A 218 -0.71 -14.04 6.09
CA VAL A 218 -1.14 -14.82 7.25
C VAL A 218 0.00 -15.67 7.81
N ALA A 219 0.74 -16.39 6.94
CA ALA A 219 1.85 -17.24 7.37
C ALA A 219 2.97 -16.42 8.04
N LEU A 220 3.37 -15.28 7.44
CA LEU A 220 4.37 -14.39 8.01
C LEU A 220 3.89 -13.76 9.33
N GLY A 221 2.63 -13.35 9.40
CA GLY A 221 2.00 -12.84 10.62
C GLY A 221 2.01 -13.85 11.77
N GLN A 222 1.70 -15.12 11.50
CA GLN A 222 1.76 -16.20 12.49
C GLN A 222 3.20 -16.44 12.99
N GLN A 223 4.19 -16.37 12.12
CA GLN A 223 5.61 -16.49 12.51
C GLN A 223 6.04 -15.34 13.42
N LEU A 224 5.62 -14.10 13.10
CA LEU A 224 5.88 -12.91 13.92
C LEU A 224 5.25 -13.05 15.32
N ALA A 225 4.00 -13.47 15.39
CA ALA A 225 3.31 -13.72 16.66
C ALA A 225 4.04 -14.78 17.50
N GLY A 226 4.43 -15.90 16.87
CA GLY A 226 5.22 -16.96 17.51
C GLY A 226 6.55 -16.46 18.10
N ARG A 227 7.28 -15.63 17.35
CA ARG A 227 8.54 -15.04 17.82
C ARG A 227 8.34 -14.09 19.00
N ILE A 228 7.29 -13.26 18.99
CA ILE A 228 6.98 -12.37 20.13
C ILE A 228 6.68 -13.18 21.39
N MET A 229 5.92 -14.27 21.25
CA MET A 229 5.60 -15.16 22.37
C MET A 229 6.84 -15.90 22.91
N ALA A 230 7.75 -16.33 22.03
CA ALA A 230 8.97 -17.07 22.41
C ALA A 230 10.07 -16.18 23.02
N GLY A 231 10.05 -14.87 22.80
CA GLY A 231 11.02 -13.90 23.31
C GLY A 231 12.27 -13.72 22.45
N GLN A 232 12.96 -12.58 22.62
CA GLN A 232 14.06 -12.12 21.74
C GLN A 232 15.26 -13.07 21.63
N ASN A 233 15.47 -13.96 22.61
CA ASN A 233 16.62 -14.87 22.67
C ASN A 233 16.33 -16.27 22.11
N MET A 234 15.11 -16.54 21.63
CA MET A 234 14.80 -17.78 20.93
C MET A 234 14.73 -17.56 19.44
N THR A 235 15.56 -18.30 18.70
CA THR A 235 15.39 -18.51 17.25
C THR A 235 14.10 -19.30 17.06
N TYR A 236 12.95 -18.61 16.97
CA TYR A 236 11.68 -19.25 16.63
C TYR A 236 11.77 -19.74 15.19
N ALA A 237 12.24 -20.97 15.02
CA ALA A 237 12.02 -21.78 13.84
C ALA A 237 10.73 -22.56 14.11
N PRO A 238 9.61 -22.27 13.41
CA PRO A 238 8.45 -23.15 13.48
C PRO A 238 8.92 -24.56 13.18
N VAL A 239 8.36 -25.57 13.84
CA VAL A 239 8.56 -27.00 13.50
C VAL A 239 7.83 -27.32 12.18
N LEU A 240 8.13 -26.55 11.13
CA LEU A 240 8.17 -27.01 9.76
C LEU A 240 9.60 -27.48 9.59
N VAL A 241 9.79 -28.76 9.24
CA VAL A 241 11.09 -29.35 8.95
C VAL A 241 11.93 -28.29 8.23
N LEU A 242 13.04 -27.87 8.83
CA LEU A 242 13.85 -26.75 8.34
C LEU A 242 14.15 -26.88 6.85
N ASP A 243 14.21 -28.11 6.33
CA ASP A 243 14.36 -28.42 4.92
C ASP A 243 13.14 -28.08 4.06
N THR A 244 11.92 -28.25 4.54
CA THR A 244 10.68 -27.83 3.85
C THR A 244 10.53 -26.31 3.90
N TYR A 245 10.85 -25.67 5.03
CA TYR A 245 10.87 -24.21 5.11
C TYR A 245 11.95 -23.61 4.22
N LYS A 246 13.16 -24.17 4.26
CA LYS A 246 14.29 -23.80 3.39
C LYS A 246 13.99 -24.12 1.94
N SER A 247 13.30 -25.20 1.61
CA SER A 247 12.93 -25.51 0.22
C SER A 247 11.88 -24.55 -0.28
N THR A 248 10.85 -24.22 0.51
CA THR A 248 9.78 -23.29 0.12
C THR A 248 10.28 -21.85 0.08
N MET A 249 11.08 -21.41 1.05
CA MET A 249 11.73 -20.10 1.01
C MET A 249 12.80 -20.01 -0.06
N LYS A 250 13.59 -21.07 -0.31
CA LYS A 250 14.46 -21.12 -1.48
C LYS A 250 13.66 -21.18 -2.77
N LEU A 251 12.49 -21.82 -2.83
CA LEU A 251 11.66 -21.83 -4.04
C LEU A 251 11.11 -20.45 -4.29
N ALA A 252 10.57 -19.78 -3.27
CA ALA A 252 10.04 -18.42 -3.37
C ALA A 252 11.14 -17.41 -3.67
N LEU A 253 12.31 -17.51 -3.01
CA LEU A 253 13.48 -16.67 -3.27
C LEU A 253 14.11 -16.98 -4.63
N THR A 254 14.21 -18.25 -5.04
CA THR A 254 14.73 -18.64 -6.37
C THR A 254 13.73 -18.28 -7.45
N ALA A 255 12.42 -18.35 -7.20
CA ALA A 255 11.39 -17.89 -8.14
C ALA A 255 11.44 -16.37 -8.27
N ALA A 256 11.53 -15.64 -7.16
CA ALA A 256 11.68 -14.18 -7.15
C ALA A 256 12.99 -13.74 -7.82
N SER A 257 14.13 -14.32 -7.44
CA SER A 257 15.44 -14.01 -8.02
C SER A 257 15.58 -14.50 -9.47
N ALA A 258 14.96 -15.62 -9.85
CA ALA A 258 14.94 -16.04 -11.25
C ALA A 258 14.00 -15.18 -12.09
N PHE A 259 12.88 -14.71 -11.53
CA PHE A 259 12.01 -13.75 -12.20
C PHE A 259 12.73 -12.41 -12.37
N GLU A 260 13.37 -11.89 -11.31
CA GLU A 260 14.23 -10.70 -11.33
C GLU A 260 15.36 -10.84 -12.37
N THR A 261 16.07 -11.97 -12.40
CA THR A 261 17.13 -12.22 -13.39
C THR A 261 16.60 -12.23 -14.83
N GLN A 262 15.44 -12.84 -15.09
CA GLN A 262 14.87 -12.85 -16.45
C GLN A 262 14.24 -11.50 -16.82
N TYR A 263 13.73 -10.77 -15.83
CA TYR A 263 13.20 -9.43 -16.00
C TYR A 263 14.31 -8.42 -16.32
N ASP A 264 15.45 -8.50 -15.64
CA ASP A 264 16.63 -7.68 -15.94
C ASP A 264 17.16 -7.96 -17.35
N ARG A 265 17.17 -9.24 -17.77
CA ARG A 265 17.56 -9.63 -19.15
C ARG A 265 16.54 -9.20 -20.20
N PHE A 266 15.26 -9.11 -19.85
CA PHE A 266 14.22 -8.57 -20.71
C PHE A 266 14.33 -7.04 -20.85
N GLN A 267 14.69 -6.34 -19.79
CA GLN A 267 14.86 -4.89 -19.72
C GLN A 267 16.19 -4.39 -20.31
N ASP A 268 17.21 -5.25 -20.39
CA ASP A 268 18.53 -4.89 -20.90
C ASP A 268 18.48 -4.61 -22.41
N LYS A 269 18.59 -3.32 -22.75
CA LYS A 269 18.59 -2.76 -24.11
C LYS A 269 19.86 -3.09 -24.92
N ALA A 270 20.90 -3.66 -24.30
CA ALA A 270 22.10 -4.14 -24.98
C ALA A 270 21.98 -5.58 -25.49
N THR A 271 21.01 -6.34 -24.99
CA THR A 271 20.73 -7.74 -25.38
C THR A 271 19.90 -7.83 -26.67
N SER A 272 20.00 -8.94 -27.40
CA SER A 272 19.27 -9.11 -28.67
C SER A 272 17.77 -9.33 -28.44
N LEU A 273 16.92 -8.87 -29.36
CA LEU A 273 15.46 -9.02 -29.27
C LEU A 273 15.01 -10.48 -29.08
N ASN A 274 15.73 -11.44 -29.66
CA ASN A 274 15.44 -12.86 -29.49
C ASN A 274 15.70 -13.34 -28.05
N GLU A 275 16.73 -12.82 -27.38
CA GLU A 275 17.02 -13.15 -25.97
C GLU A 275 15.99 -12.54 -25.01
N GLN A 276 15.49 -11.35 -25.32
CA GLN A 276 14.39 -10.73 -24.58
C GLN A 276 13.09 -11.54 -24.75
N ILE A 277 12.79 -12.04 -25.96
CA ILE A 277 11.62 -12.90 -26.21
C ILE A 277 11.72 -14.24 -25.44
N GLU A 278 12.90 -14.85 -25.37
CA GLU A 278 13.09 -16.10 -24.61
C GLU A 278 13.04 -15.88 -23.10
N ALA A 279 13.57 -14.76 -22.59
CA ALA A 279 13.40 -14.36 -21.19
C ALA A 279 11.91 -14.14 -20.86
N TRP A 280 11.17 -13.47 -21.75
CA TRP A 280 9.72 -13.27 -21.63
C TRP A 280 8.93 -14.58 -21.62
N LYS A 281 9.20 -15.49 -22.55
CA LYS A 281 8.58 -16.83 -22.55
C LYS A 281 8.88 -17.61 -21.28
N THR A 282 10.11 -17.52 -20.77
CA THR A 282 10.52 -18.18 -19.53
C THR A 282 9.76 -17.61 -18.32
N MET A 283 9.54 -16.29 -18.27
CA MET A 283 8.68 -15.66 -17.26
C MET A 283 7.22 -16.13 -17.40
N LEU A 284 6.70 -16.25 -18.62
CA LEU A 284 5.33 -16.68 -18.90
C LEU A 284 5.08 -18.14 -18.49
N THR A 285 5.97 -19.06 -18.86
CA THR A 285 5.84 -20.49 -18.52
C THR A 285 5.86 -20.72 -17.01
N LYS A 286 6.72 -20.00 -16.30
CA LYS A 286 6.77 -20.06 -14.82
C LYS A 286 5.54 -19.46 -14.15
N ALA A 287 4.85 -18.53 -14.80
CA ALA A 287 3.60 -17.96 -14.29
C ALA A 287 2.38 -18.88 -14.53
N THR A 288 2.44 -19.78 -15.53
CA THR A 288 1.34 -20.69 -15.89
C THR A 288 1.44 -22.11 -15.30
N ASP A 289 2.59 -22.52 -14.76
CA ASP A 289 2.79 -23.86 -14.14
C ASP A 289 2.39 -23.90 -12.64
N SER A 290 1.51 -23.00 -12.18
CA SER A 290 0.96 -22.95 -10.81
C SER A 290 -0.53 -23.24 -10.76
#